data_AF-A0A356IZB7-F1
#
_entry.id   AF-A0A356IZB7-F1
#
_cell.length_a   1.000
_cell.length_b   1.000
_cell.length_c   1.000
_cell.angle_alpha   90.00
_cell.angle_beta   90.00
_cell.angle_gamma   90.00
#
_symmetry.space_group_name_H-M   'P 1'
#
loop_
_entity.id
_entity.type
_entity.pdbx_description
1 polymer ?
#
loop_
_entity_poly.entity_id
_entity_poly.type
_entity_poly.pdbx_seq_one_letter_code
_entity_poly.pdbx_strand_id
1 'polypeptide(L)' 'MVRHRFGGYIIKHHKPDHPPYHVHIYNDRGFVGRFNIEAQVMMETGLPVTGKLKKALIDAGYYIEKKG' A
#
# COMPACT_ATOMS: atom_id res chain seq x y z
N MET A 1 9.61 2.96 15.66
CA MET A 1 9.09 2.78 14.28
C MET A 1 7.98 3.80 14.09
N VAL A 2 8.22 4.88 13.34
CA VAL A 2 7.21 5.92 13.10
C VAL A 2 6.12 5.31 12.22
N ARG A 3 4.93 5.06 12.80
CA ARG A 3 3.76 4.62 12.04
C ARG A 3 3.20 5.84 11.34
N HIS A 4 3.66 6.11 10.13
CA HIS A 4 3.05 7.17 9.30
C HIS A 4 1.63 6.72 8.93
N ARG A 5 0.65 7.49 9.39
CA ARG A 5 -0.77 7.23 9.14
C ARG A 5 -1.20 8.10 7.96
N PHE A 6 -1.55 7.48 6.85
CA PHE A 6 -1.97 8.18 5.63
C PHE A 6 -3.44 7.86 5.39
N GLY A 7 -4.33 8.84 5.57
CA GLY A 7 -5.77 8.66 5.32
C GLY A 7 -6.43 7.54 6.16
N GLY A 8 -5.90 7.23 7.34
CA GLY A 8 -6.37 6.13 8.21
C GLY A 8 -5.65 4.79 8.02
N TYR A 9 -4.73 4.70 7.04
CA TYR A 9 -3.93 3.50 6.80
C TYR A 9 -2.53 3.63 7.39
N ILE A 10 -1.98 2.51 7.86
CA ILE A 10 -0.57 2.36 8.21
C ILE A 10 0.07 1.53 7.10
N ILE A 11 1.05 2.11 6.43
CA ILE A 11 1.79 1.44 5.36
C ILE A 11 3.16 1.08 5.92
N LYS A 12 3.47 -0.23 5.97
CA LYS A 12 4.74 -0.73 6.46
C LYS A 12 5.55 -1.30 5.31
N HIS A 13 6.76 -0.79 5.16
CA HIS A 13 7.79 -1.42 4.36
C HIS A 13 8.38 -2.58 5.15
N HIS A 14 8.22 -3.80 4.65
CA HIS A 14 9.04 -4.91 5.13
C HIS A 14 10.31 -4.96 4.29
N LYS A 15 11.44 -5.29 4.94
CA LYS A 15 12.74 -5.40 4.25
C LYS A 15 12.55 -6.23 2.97
N PRO A 16 13.03 -5.76 1.81
CA PRO A 16 12.96 -6.52 0.58
C PRO A 16 13.98 -7.64 0.63
N ASP A 17 13.60 -8.78 1.17
CA ASP A 17 14.39 -10.00 1.11
C ASP A 17 14.05 -10.83 -0.13
N HIS A 18 12.95 -10.53 -0.83
CA HIS A 18 12.59 -11.16 -2.10
C HIS A 18 11.57 -10.32 -2.91
N PRO A 19 11.63 -10.32 -4.25
CA PRO A 19 10.56 -9.83 -5.11
C PRO A 19 9.27 -10.67 -4.97
N PRO A 20 8.07 -10.10 -5.26
CA PRO A 20 7.84 -8.72 -5.70
C PRO A 20 7.93 -7.73 -4.53
N TYR A 21 8.42 -6.51 -4.83
CA TYR A 21 8.46 -5.44 -3.84
C TYR A 21 7.04 -5.04 -3.43
N HIS A 22 6.73 -5.21 -2.14
CA HIS A 22 5.39 -4.94 -1.64
C HIS A 22 5.39 -4.28 -0.26
N VAL A 23 4.37 -3.49 0.01
CA VAL A 23 4.09 -2.93 1.34
C VAL A 23 2.91 -3.64 1.98
N HIS A 24 2.93 -3.74 3.31
CA HIS A 24 1.81 -4.23 4.09
C HIS A 24 0.96 -3.05 4.51
N ILE A 25 -0.34 -3.10 4.19
CA ILE A 25 -1.31 -2.08 4.53
C ILE A 25 -2.13 -2.56 5.73
N TYR A 26 -2.26 -1.70 6.72
CA TYR A 26 -3.12 -1.92 7.88
C TYR A 26 -4.08 -0.73 8.02
N ASN A 27 -5.23 -0.95 8.64
CA ASN A 27 -6.17 0.07 9.07
C ASN A 27 -6.54 -0.17 10.55
N ASP A 28 -7.53 0.56 11.05
CA ASP A 28 -8.01 0.44 12.45
C ASP A 28 -8.59 -0.94 12.78
N ARG A 29 -9.00 -1.70 11.76
CA ARG A 29 -9.54 -3.07 11.88
C ARG A 29 -8.45 -4.14 11.75
N GLY A 30 -7.20 -3.75 11.48
CA GLY A 30 -6.08 -4.67 11.37
C GLY A 30 -5.48 -4.71 9.96
N PHE A 31 -4.96 -5.87 9.57
CA PHE A 31 -4.31 -6.07 8.27
C PHE A 31 -5.33 -5.97 7.13
N VAL A 32 -5.04 -5.12 6.14
CA VAL A 32 -5.88 -4.91 4.95
C VAL A 32 -5.38 -5.77 3.79
N GLY A 33 -4.06 -5.84 3.61
CA GLY A 33 -3.48 -6.60 2.50
C GLY A 33 -2.08 -6.15 2.14
N ARG A 34 -1.55 -6.78 1.09
CA ARG A 34 -0.26 -6.44 0.48
C ARG A 34 -0.49 -5.68 -0.81
N PHE A 35 0.30 -4.64 -1.03
CA PHE A 35 0.29 -3.88 -2.28
C PHE A 35 1.63 -4.04 -2.99
N ASN A 36 1.58 -4.56 -4.21
CA ASN A 36 2.74 -4.69 -5.09
C ASN A 36 3.05 -3.31 -5.68
N ILE A 37 4.23 -2.79 -5.34
CA ILE A 37 4.67 -1.45 -5.74
C ILE A 37 4.95 -1.40 -7.25
N GLU A 38 5.54 -2.46 -7.80
CA GLU A 38 5.97 -2.54 -9.20
C GLU A 38 4.77 -2.63 -10.15
N ALA A 39 3.85 -3.54 -9.84
CA ALA A 39 2.61 -3.71 -10.61
C ALA A 39 1.53 -2.68 -10.25
N GLN A 40 1.71 -1.93 -9.16
CA GLN A 40 0.74 -1.00 -8.58
C GLN A 40 -0.66 -1.60 -8.32
N VAL A 41 -0.71 -2.84 -7.83
CA VAL A 41 -1.96 -3.58 -7.54
C VAL A 41 -1.97 -4.18 -6.14
N MET A 42 -3.17 -4.36 -5.58
CA MET A 42 -3.35 -5.21 -4.40
C MET A 42 -3.05 -6.67 -4.77
N MET A 43 -2.31 -7.36 -3.91
CA MET A 43 -2.00 -8.78 -4.09
C MET A 43 -3.14 -9.68 -3.59
N GLU A 44 -3.97 -9.17 -2.69
CA GLU A 44 -5.11 -9.91 -2.16
C GLU A 44 -6.26 -9.89 -3.17
N THR A 45 -6.80 -11.07 -3.48
CA THR A 45 -7.89 -11.23 -4.45
C THR A 45 -9.16 -10.52 -3.98
N GLY A 46 -9.78 -9.72 -4.86
CA GLY A 46 -11.05 -9.05 -4.57
C GLY A 46 -10.95 -7.77 -3.73
N LEU A 47 -9.73 -7.29 -3.42
CA LEU A 47 -9.51 -6.04 -2.71
C LEU A 47 -9.22 -4.89 -3.69
N PRO A 48 -10.18 -3.99 -3.96
CA PRO A 48 -9.94 -2.86 -4.84
C PRO A 48 -9.04 -1.81 -4.18
N VAL A 49 -8.18 -1.18 -4.97
CA VAL A 49 -7.49 0.05 -4.54
C VAL A 49 -8.51 1.19 -4.51
N THR A 50 -9.16 1.37 -3.37
CA THR A 50 -10.12 2.46 -3.18
C THR A 50 -9.45 3.83 -3.33
N GLY A 51 -10.20 4.88 -3.67
CA GLY A 51 -9.63 6.23 -3.82
C GLY A 51 -8.88 6.73 -2.57
N LYS A 52 -9.36 6.36 -1.38
CA LYS A 52 -8.68 6.67 -0.11
C LYS A 52 -7.34 5.93 0.02
N LEU A 53 -7.32 4.64 -0.29
CA LEU A 53 -6.11 3.84 -0.27
C LEU A 53 -5.10 4.31 -1.34
N LYS A 54 -5.60 4.64 -2.54
CA LYS A 54 -4.80 5.21 -3.63
C LYS A 54 -4.10 6.48 -3.16
N LYS A 55 -4.84 7.42 -2.58
CA LYS A 55 -4.26 8.66 -2.04
C LYS A 55 -3.22 8.37 -0.95
N ALA A 56 -3.51 7.45 -0.04
CA ALA A 56 -2.56 7.07 1.01
C ALA A 56 -1.26 6.48 0.44
N LEU A 57 -1.34 5.66 -0.62
CA LEU A 57 -0.18 5.11 -1.31
C LEU A 57 0.59 6.17 -2.09
N ILE A 58 -0.09 7.17 -2.69
CA ILE A 58 0.55 8.33 -3.33
C ILE A 58 1.29 9.17 -2.29
N ASP A 59 0.63 9.55 -1.20
CA ASP A 59 1.21 10.36 -0.12
C ASP A 59 2.42 9.66 0.53
N ALA A 60 2.42 8.32 0.55
CA ALA A 60 3.52 7.50 1.04
C ALA A 60 4.61 7.20 -0.02
N GLY A 61 4.43 7.62 -1.28
CA GLY A 61 5.40 7.43 -2.36
C GLY A 61 5.41 6.03 -3.00
N TYR A 62 4.41 5.19 -2.73
CA TYR A 62 4.30 3.82 -3.25
C TYR A 62 3.40 3.69 -4.48
N TYR A 63 2.71 4.76 -4.88
CA TYR A 63 1.87 4.78 -6.07
C TYR A 63 2.24 5.97 -6.94
N ILE A 64 2.58 5.70 -8.19
CA ILE A 64 2.88 6.74 -9.19
C ILE A 64 1.73 6.74 -10.18
N GLU A 65 1.00 7.85 -10.21
CA GLU A 65 -0.05 8.03 -11.20
C GLU A 65 0.59 8.16 -12.59
N LYS A 66 0.64 7.06 -13.34
CA LYS A 66 0.98 7.11 -14.76
C LYS A 66 -0.11 7.91 -15.45
N LYS A 67 0.17 9.18 -15.78
CA LYS A 67 -0.66 9.96 -16.69
C LYS A 67 -0.68 9.21 -18.03
N GLY A 68 -1.78 8.52 -18.29
CA GLY A 68 -2.16 8.07 -19.62
C GLY A 68 -2.74 9.23 -20.41
#